data_AF-A0AAD2HVX8-F1
#
_entry.id   AF-A0AAD2HVX8-F1
#
_cell.length_a   1.000
_cell.length_b   1.000
_cell.length_c   1.000
_cell.angle_alpha   90.00
_cell.angle_beta   90.00
_cell.angle_gamma   90.00
#
_symmetry.space_group_name_H-M   'P 1'
#
loop_
_entity.id
_entity.type
_entity.pdbx_description
1 polymer ?
#
loop_
_entity_poly.entity_id
_entity_poly.type
_entity_poly.pdbx_seq_one_letter_code
_entity_poly.pdbx_strand_id
1 'polypeptide(L)'
;MLRFELCRSFRGAASSRDRSRIGPTSDKSIPIQKGLYKKATKAFALSNLQLTMAAPPNPARGTVKVLGFGLSRTGTYSTKFALEELGYAPTNHGYEVFDEAAVVDQWVSAIEAKFFGIGKPFEAEDWRRFLSSFQAVTDMPHFNFVDELLAAFPDAVVVATYRDPEDWWKSFAATIHQMFHPVTNSSPGSSAHDSLQLRRHRVGALTFSAFFGVAPQDMKPENIPKEMAIAAYEAHYEHLRAVVPKDRLLEFNVKDGWVPLCEFLGKPVPETPFPRGNEPGHFLAVFPGIIRNGRQGH
;
A
#
# COMPACT_ATOMS: atom_id res chain seq x y z
N MET A 1 44.34 -1.67 0.38
CA MET A 1 44.29 -2.97 -0.34
C MET A 1 43.00 -3.65 0.06
N LEU A 2 41.94 -3.86 -0.73
CA LEU A 2 41.55 -3.72 -2.16
C LEU A 2 40.08 -3.21 -2.15
N ARG A 3 39.72 -2.11 -2.86
CA ARG A 3 38.95 -2.02 -4.14
C ARG A 3 37.56 -2.70 -4.10
N PHE A 4 36.40 -2.02 -4.10
CA PHE A 4 35.78 -1.14 -5.12
C PHE A 4 35.86 -1.69 -6.56
N GLU A 5 34.81 -2.38 -7.01
CA GLU A 5 34.44 -2.56 -8.42
C GLU A 5 33.05 -3.22 -8.56
N LEU A 6 32.05 -2.49 -9.03
CA LEU A 6 30.91 -3.00 -9.82
C LEU A 6 30.10 -1.81 -10.36
N CYS A 7 30.68 -1.14 -11.34
CA CYS A 7 29.97 -0.17 -12.17
C CYS A 7 30.66 -0.09 -13.53
N ARG A 8 30.12 -0.78 -14.54
CA ARG A 8 30.18 -0.53 -16.00
C ARG A 8 29.97 -1.83 -16.76
N SER A 9 28.87 -1.92 -17.49
CA SER A 9 28.83 -2.42 -18.88
C SER A 9 27.45 -2.22 -19.47
N PHE A 10 27.18 -1.05 -20.05
CA PHE A 10 26.22 -0.89 -21.13
C PHE A 10 26.66 0.27 -22.02
N ARG A 11 27.36 -0.05 -23.11
CA ARG A 11 27.38 0.69 -24.38
C ARG A 11 27.69 -0.31 -25.49
N GLY A 12 26.83 -0.40 -26.51
CA GLY A 12 27.23 -0.96 -27.79
C GLY A 12 26.12 -1.60 -28.62
N ALA A 13 25.62 -0.79 -29.57
CA ALA A 13 25.18 -1.16 -30.91
C ALA A 13 23.79 -1.81 -31.15
N ALA A 14 23.00 -1.05 -31.92
CA ALA A 14 21.85 -1.49 -32.69
C ALA A 14 22.26 -2.35 -33.92
N SER A 15 21.41 -3.29 -34.34
CA SER A 15 20.71 -3.24 -35.64
C SER A 15 19.97 -4.55 -35.99
N SER A 16 18.90 -4.35 -36.77
CA SER A 16 18.28 -5.26 -37.74
C SER A 16 17.22 -6.27 -37.28
N ARG A 17 16.24 -6.40 -38.18
CA ARG A 17 14.90 -7.00 -38.08
C ARG A 17 14.97 -8.53 -38.13
N ASP A 18 14.10 -9.21 -37.36
CA ASP A 18 13.28 -10.29 -37.94
C ASP A 18 12.02 -10.55 -37.08
N ARG A 19 10.87 -10.68 -37.74
CA ARG A 19 9.57 -11.05 -37.17
C ARG A 19 9.30 -12.50 -37.58
N SER A 20 9.31 -13.44 -36.64
CA SER A 20 8.40 -14.60 -36.62
C SER A 20 8.70 -15.54 -35.46
N ARG A 21 7.65 -16.23 -34.99
CA ARG A 21 7.58 -17.27 -33.94
C ARG A 21 7.26 -16.78 -32.52
N ILE A 22 5.95 -16.67 -32.29
CA ILE A 22 5.34 -16.70 -30.95
C ILE A 22 5.27 -18.17 -30.52
N GLY A 23 5.99 -18.51 -29.45
CA GLY A 23 5.85 -19.72 -28.65
C GLY A 23 5.54 -19.32 -27.19
N PRO A 24 5.01 -20.23 -26.36
CA PRO A 24 4.28 -19.88 -25.14
C PRO A 24 5.18 -19.19 -24.12
N THR A 25 4.72 -18.03 -23.64
CA THR A 25 5.41 -17.19 -22.66
C THR A 25 5.47 -17.87 -21.31
N SER A 26 6.68 -18.31 -20.94
CA SER A 26 7.05 -18.70 -19.58
C SER A 26 6.95 -17.51 -18.62
N ASP A 27 6.31 -17.75 -17.48
CA ASP A 27 6.37 -17.00 -16.21
C ASP A 27 7.64 -16.13 -16.07
N LYS A 28 7.46 -14.81 -16.18
CA LYS A 28 8.46 -13.79 -15.83
C LYS A 28 8.01 -13.04 -14.57
N SER A 29 7.83 -13.77 -13.47
CA SER A 29 7.93 -13.16 -12.15
C SER A 29 9.31 -12.50 -11.98
N ILE A 30 9.30 -11.24 -11.54
CA ILE A 30 10.47 -10.36 -11.38
C ILE A 30 11.53 -11.05 -10.49
N PRO A 31 12.75 -11.34 -10.97
CA PRO A 31 13.74 -12.14 -10.24
C PRO A 31 14.35 -11.46 -8.99
N ILE A 32 14.07 -10.18 -8.76
CA ILE A 32 14.72 -9.38 -7.70
C ILE A 32 14.16 -9.70 -6.31
N GLN A 33 12.93 -10.24 -6.22
CA GLN A 33 12.24 -10.36 -4.94
C GLN A 33 12.57 -11.64 -4.14
N LYS A 34 12.74 -12.80 -4.77
CA LYS A 34 12.82 -14.10 -4.03
C LYS A 34 14.08 -14.27 -3.15
N GLY A 35 15.16 -13.53 -3.43
CA GLY A 35 16.46 -13.69 -2.77
C GLY A 35 16.65 -12.90 -1.47
N LEU A 36 16.10 -11.69 -1.38
CA LEU A 36 16.28 -10.83 -0.19
C LEU A 36 15.48 -11.33 1.02
N TYR A 37 14.26 -11.83 0.82
CA TYR A 37 13.36 -12.15 1.94
C TYR A 37 13.76 -13.43 2.72
N LYS A 38 14.54 -14.34 2.13
CA LYS A 38 14.99 -15.58 2.81
C LYS A 38 16.01 -15.35 3.93
N LYS A 39 16.72 -14.21 3.97
CA LYS A 39 17.72 -13.93 5.04
C LYS A 39 17.12 -13.21 6.25
N ALA A 40 15.96 -12.58 6.13
CA ALA A 40 15.29 -11.86 7.22
C ALA A 40 14.53 -12.78 8.21
N THR A 41 14.30 -14.04 7.84
CA THR A 41 13.44 -14.98 8.58
C THR A 41 14.03 -15.52 9.89
N LYS A 42 15.33 -15.36 10.17
CA LYS A 42 15.98 -15.96 11.36
C LYS A 42 15.95 -15.11 12.64
N ALA A 43 15.60 -13.83 12.56
CA ALA A 43 15.72 -12.91 13.72
C ALA A 43 14.38 -12.49 14.37
N PHE A 44 13.22 -12.85 13.79
CA PHE A 44 11.93 -12.27 14.23
C PHE A 44 10.89 -13.28 14.76
N ALA A 45 11.25 -14.56 14.88
CA ALA A 45 10.33 -15.61 15.29
C ALA A 45 10.30 -15.82 16.81
N LEU A 46 9.77 -14.87 17.60
CA LEU A 46 9.32 -15.13 18.98
C LEU A 46 8.20 -14.19 19.43
N SER A 47 6.94 -14.58 19.15
CA SER A 47 5.81 -14.45 20.09
C SER A 47 4.58 -15.17 19.52
N ASN A 48 4.43 -16.45 19.86
CA ASN A 48 3.19 -17.18 19.64
C ASN A 48 2.14 -16.68 20.63
N LEU A 49 1.17 -15.88 20.17
CA LEU A 49 -0.13 -15.76 20.81
C LEU A 49 -1.16 -16.45 19.92
N GLN A 50 -1.88 -17.42 20.50
CA GLN A 50 -3.03 -18.04 19.87
C GLN A 50 -4.04 -16.97 19.46
N LEU A 51 -4.23 -16.79 18.14
CA LEU A 51 -5.31 -16.00 17.58
C LEU A 51 -6.64 -16.60 18.05
N THR A 52 -7.33 -15.91 18.96
CA THR A 52 -8.77 -16.07 19.09
C THR A 52 -9.41 -15.42 17.87
N MET A 53 -10.18 -16.20 17.11
CA MET A 53 -10.90 -15.70 15.94
C MET A 53 -11.86 -14.59 16.40
N ALA A 54 -11.58 -13.35 16.00
CA ALA A 54 -12.50 -12.24 16.18
C ALA A 54 -13.85 -12.57 15.50
N ALA A 55 -14.94 -12.12 16.12
CA ALA A 55 -16.30 -12.32 15.62
C ALA A 55 -16.40 -11.88 14.14
N PRO A 56 -17.18 -12.61 13.30
CA PRO A 56 -17.24 -12.31 11.88
C PRO A 56 -17.80 -10.90 11.62
N PRO A 57 -17.24 -10.16 10.65
CA PRO A 57 -17.81 -8.89 10.20
C PRO A 57 -19.27 -9.05 9.77
N ASN A 58 -20.08 -8.02 10.02
CA ASN A 58 -21.51 -7.99 9.71
C ASN A 58 -21.72 -8.12 8.17
N PRO A 59 -22.31 -9.23 7.68
CA PRO A 59 -22.39 -9.53 6.25
C PRO A 59 -23.38 -8.65 5.46
N ALA A 60 -24.07 -7.70 6.12
CA ALA A 60 -25.14 -6.92 5.50
C ALA A 60 -24.69 -5.72 4.62
N ARG A 61 -23.38 -5.45 4.48
CA ARG A 61 -22.87 -4.22 3.83
C ARG A 61 -22.35 -4.37 2.38
N GLY A 62 -22.42 -5.57 1.82
CA GLY A 62 -22.14 -5.85 0.40
C GLY A 62 -20.68 -6.14 0.06
N THR A 63 -20.42 -6.56 -1.18
CA THR A 63 -19.09 -6.89 -1.71
C THR A 63 -18.32 -5.64 -2.17
N VAL A 64 -16.98 -5.72 -2.19
CA VAL A 64 -16.11 -4.67 -2.73
C VAL A 64 -16.36 -4.52 -4.23
N LYS A 65 -16.63 -3.30 -4.68
CA LYS A 65 -16.93 -2.93 -6.07
C LYS A 65 -15.85 -2.06 -6.71
N VAL A 66 -15.08 -1.34 -5.91
CA VAL A 66 -13.99 -0.47 -6.39
C VAL A 66 -12.69 -0.78 -5.64
N LEU A 67 -11.65 -1.11 -6.40
CA LEU A 67 -10.30 -1.35 -5.92
C LEU A 67 -9.43 -0.12 -6.18
N GLY A 68 -9.14 0.64 -5.13
CA GLY A 68 -8.31 1.83 -5.18
C GLY A 68 -6.83 1.50 -5.04
N PHE A 69 -6.16 1.15 -6.14
CA PHE A 69 -4.74 0.78 -6.15
C PHE A 69 -3.77 1.95 -6.38
N GLY A 70 -4.21 3.18 -6.12
CA GLY A 70 -3.28 4.30 -6.05
C GLY A 70 -2.38 4.20 -4.82
N LEU A 71 -1.11 4.56 -4.99
CA LEU A 71 -0.15 4.57 -3.88
C LEU A 71 -0.46 5.67 -2.87
N SER A 72 -0.02 5.50 -1.62
CA SER A 72 -0.09 6.56 -0.63
C SER A 72 0.47 7.87 -1.20
N ARG A 73 -0.18 9.00 -0.87
CA ARG A 73 0.19 10.36 -1.31
C ARG A 73 -0.14 10.71 -2.78
N THR A 74 -0.94 9.90 -3.48
CA THR A 74 -1.50 10.24 -4.80
C THR A 74 -2.95 10.76 -4.76
N GLY A 75 -3.48 11.04 -3.57
CA GLY A 75 -4.85 11.55 -3.39
C GLY A 75 -5.86 10.52 -2.92
N THR A 76 -5.40 9.37 -2.42
CA THR A 76 -6.22 8.24 -1.94
C THR A 76 -7.31 8.64 -0.94
N TYR A 77 -7.03 9.59 -0.04
CA TYR A 77 -8.00 10.01 0.98
C TYR A 77 -9.11 10.89 0.39
N SER A 78 -8.79 11.77 -0.57
CA SER A 78 -9.80 12.45 -1.38
C SER A 78 -10.67 11.45 -2.14
N THR A 79 -10.03 10.44 -2.74
CA THR A 79 -10.73 9.40 -3.49
C THR A 79 -11.64 8.56 -2.60
N LYS A 80 -11.24 8.25 -1.36
CA LYS A 80 -12.12 7.61 -0.37
C LYS A 80 -13.42 8.40 -0.23
N PHE A 81 -13.36 9.69 0.10
CA PHE A 81 -14.57 10.50 0.24
C PHE A 81 -15.39 10.60 -1.03
N ALA A 82 -14.72 10.73 -2.18
CA ALA A 82 -15.41 10.78 -3.47
C ALA A 82 -16.17 9.47 -3.75
N LEU A 83 -15.57 8.31 -3.47
CA LEU A 83 -16.22 7.01 -3.61
C LEU A 83 -17.40 6.86 -2.65
N GLU A 84 -17.25 7.30 -1.40
CA GLU A 84 -18.35 7.27 -0.42
C GLU A 84 -19.54 8.13 -0.86
N GLU A 85 -19.30 9.33 -1.39
CA GLU A 85 -20.33 10.21 -1.96
C GLU A 85 -21.01 9.60 -3.19
N LEU A 86 -20.29 8.82 -4.00
CA LEU A 86 -20.83 8.10 -5.16
C LEU A 86 -21.57 6.78 -4.80
N GLY A 87 -21.74 6.51 -3.50
CA GLY A 87 -22.48 5.36 -2.98
C GLY A 87 -21.64 4.10 -2.75
N TYR A 88 -20.32 4.24 -2.67
CA TYR A 88 -19.39 3.17 -2.30
C TYR A 88 -18.94 3.28 -0.84
N ALA A 89 -19.84 3.70 0.04
CA ALA A 89 -19.61 3.70 1.48
C ALA A 89 -19.97 2.34 2.11
N PRO A 90 -19.18 1.86 3.10
CA PRO A 90 -17.93 2.44 3.58
C PRO A 90 -16.75 2.07 2.66
N THR A 91 -15.76 2.97 2.54
CA THR A 91 -14.50 2.69 1.83
C THR A 91 -13.37 2.44 2.83
N ASN A 92 -12.71 1.27 2.79
CA ASN A 92 -11.54 1.02 3.64
C ASN A 92 -10.33 1.82 3.10
N HIS A 93 -9.75 2.70 3.92
CA HIS A 93 -8.54 3.45 3.58
C HIS A 93 -7.43 3.12 4.58
N GLY A 94 -6.20 3.51 4.26
CA GLY A 94 -5.03 3.32 5.12
C GLY A 94 -5.12 3.97 6.50
N TYR A 95 -6.18 4.72 6.82
CA TYR A 95 -6.42 5.20 8.18
C TYR A 95 -7.25 4.19 9.00
N GLU A 96 -8.30 3.62 8.40
CA GLU A 96 -9.18 2.62 9.03
C GLU A 96 -8.48 1.27 9.26
N VAL A 97 -7.38 1.03 8.55
CA VAL A 97 -6.47 -0.12 8.77
C VAL A 97 -5.95 -0.18 10.21
N PHE A 98 -5.90 0.96 10.92
CA PHE A 98 -5.36 1.05 12.28
C PHE A 98 -6.42 1.05 13.37
N ASP A 99 -7.71 1.11 13.04
CA ASP A 99 -8.77 1.40 14.02
C ASP A 99 -8.90 0.27 15.06
N GLU A 100 -9.14 -0.95 14.58
CA GLU A 100 -9.43 -2.11 15.42
C GLU A 100 -8.26 -3.09 15.49
N ALA A 101 -7.94 -3.60 16.69
CA ALA A 101 -6.82 -4.53 16.88
C ALA A 101 -6.93 -5.78 16.00
N ALA A 102 -8.13 -6.32 15.82
CA ALA A 102 -8.39 -7.48 14.96
C ALA A 102 -8.18 -7.19 13.47
N VAL A 103 -8.37 -5.94 13.02
CA VAL A 103 -8.10 -5.50 11.65
C VAL A 103 -6.59 -5.38 11.44
N VAL A 104 -5.89 -4.78 12.41
CA VAL A 104 -4.43 -4.67 12.42
C VAL A 104 -3.78 -6.06 12.34
N ASP A 105 -4.22 -7.01 13.17
CA ASP A 105 -3.67 -8.37 13.21
C ASP A 105 -3.88 -9.14 11.89
N GLN A 106 -5.04 -8.95 11.25
CA GLN A 106 -5.32 -9.56 9.94
C GLN A 106 -4.40 -8.98 8.85
N TRP A 107 -4.18 -7.66 8.85
CA TRP A 107 -3.24 -7.05 7.90
C TRP A 107 -1.80 -7.48 8.12
N VAL A 108 -1.33 -7.53 9.38
CA VAL A 108 0.00 -8.07 9.69
C VAL A 108 0.11 -9.50 9.16
N SER A 109 -0.87 -10.35 9.45
CA SER A 109 -0.87 -11.76 9.02
C SER A 109 -0.85 -11.91 7.49
N ALA A 110 -1.63 -11.10 6.78
CA ALA A 110 -1.67 -11.14 5.31
C ALA A 110 -0.34 -10.70 4.69
N ILE A 111 0.28 -9.63 5.20
CA ILE A 111 1.57 -9.12 4.71
C ILE A 111 2.69 -10.12 5.03
N GLU A 112 2.71 -10.65 6.25
CA GLU A 112 3.67 -11.66 6.70
C GLU A 112 3.59 -12.94 5.88
N ALA A 113 2.39 -13.42 5.59
CA ALA A 113 2.19 -14.62 4.79
C ALA A 113 2.66 -14.41 3.34
N LYS A 114 2.33 -13.27 2.72
CA LYS A 114 2.68 -12.99 1.32
C LYS A 114 4.17 -12.73 1.12
N PHE A 115 4.76 -11.84 1.93
CA PHE A 115 6.08 -11.29 1.65
C PHE A 115 7.19 -11.90 2.52
N PHE A 116 6.84 -12.50 3.66
CA PHE A 116 7.82 -12.98 4.63
C PHE A 116 7.73 -14.50 4.89
N GLY A 117 6.77 -15.20 4.29
CA GLY A 117 6.59 -16.65 4.43
C GLY A 117 6.20 -17.09 5.84
N ILE A 118 5.57 -16.19 6.61
CA ILE A 118 5.11 -16.45 7.98
C ILE A 118 3.58 -16.62 7.93
N GLY A 119 3.11 -17.83 8.21
CA GLY A 119 1.69 -18.16 8.12
C GLY A 119 1.25 -18.66 6.74
N LYS A 120 -0.06 -18.83 6.55
CA LYS A 120 -0.66 -19.29 5.28
C LYS A 120 -1.04 -18.07 4.43
N PRO A 121 -0.68 -18.03 3.12
CA PRO A 121 -1.18 -17.00 2.21
C PRO A 121 -2.70 -16.94 2.22
N PHE A 122 -3.24 -15.72 2.22
CA PHE A 122 -4.68 -15.50 2.14
C PHE A 122 -5.20 -15.94 0.77
N GLU A 123 -6.27 -16.73 0.77
CA GLU A 123 -7.00 -17.11 -0.43
C GLU A 123 -8.12 -16.11 -0.72
N ALA A 124 -8.76 -16.25 -1.89
CA ALA A 124 -9.81 -15.33 -2.34
C ALA A 124 -10.99 -15.21 -1.33
N GLU A 125 -11.33 -16.30 -0.64
CA GLU A 125 -12.40 -16.28 0.37
C GLU A 125 -11.98 -15.57 1.66
N ASP A 126 -10.70 -15.65 2.05
CA ASP A 126 -10.17 -14.93 3.20
C ASP A 126 -10.29 -13.41 2.97
N TRP A 127 -9.94 -12.94 1.76
CA TRP A 127 -10.10 -11.55 1.37
C TRP A 127 -11.55 -11.09 1.32
N ARG A 128 -12.45 -11.90 0.74
CA ARG A 128 -13.89 -11.60 0.71
C ARG A 128 -14.46 -11.47 2.11
N ARG A 129 -14.09 -12.39 3.02
CA ARG A 129 -14.51 -12.31 4.42
C ARG A 129 -13.94 -11.08 5.11
N PHE A 130 -12.64 -10.83 4.98
CA PHE A 130 -11.96 -9.73 5.65
C PHE A 130 -12.54 -8.36 5.24
N LEU A 131 -12.84 -8.18 3.95
CA LEU A 131 -13.32 -6.91 3.39
C LEU A 131 -14.85 -6.87 3.20
N SER A 132 -15.59 -7.87 3.68
CA SER A 132 -17.05 -8.02 3.51
C SER A 132 -17.92 -6.87 4.02
N SER A 133 -17.35 -5.97 4.83
CA SER A 133 -18.05 -4.79 5.35
C SER A 133 -17.85 -3.52 4.50
N PHE A 134 -17.05 -3.58 3.44
CA PHE A 134 -16.65 -2.42 2.64
C PHE A 134 -17.13 -2.52 1.19
N GLN A 135 -17.46 -1.38 0.61
CA GLN A 135 -17.85 -1.25 -0.80
C GLN A 135 -16.67 -0.87 -1.70
N ALA A 136 -15.61 -0.31 -1.13
CA ALA A 136 -14.38 0.02 -1.83
C ALA A 136 -13.18 -0.06 -0.90
N VAL A 137 -11.98 -0.10 -1.49
CA VAL A 137 -10.71 0.01 -0.76
C VAL A 137 -9.81 1.06 -1.40
N THR A 138 -8.92 1.69 -0.64
CA THR A 138 -7.95 2.69 -1.12
C THR A 138 -6.70 2.67 -0.24
N ASP A 139 -5.57 3.18 -0.75
CA ASP A 139 -4.32 3.39 0.01
C ASP A 139 -3.68 2.08 0.53
N MET A 140 -2.65 2.22 1.36
CA MET A 140 -2.03 1.09 2.06
C MET A 140 -3.04 0.32 2.93
N PRO A 141 -2.82 -0.98 3.14
CA PRO A 141 -1.85 -1.85 2.48
C PRO A 141 -2.38 -2.46 1.16
N HIS A 142 -3.57 -2.06 0.71
CA HIS A 142 -4.29 -2.70 -0.40
C HIS A 142 -3.47 -2.75 -1.70
N PHE A 143 -2.69 -1.72 -2.01
CA PHE A 143 -1.85 -1.68 -3.21
C PHE A 143 -0.77 -2.76 -3.24
N ASN A 144 -0.43 -3.40 -2.12
CA ASN A 144 0.48 -4.55 -2.10
C ASN A 144 -0.20 -5.86 -2.53
N PHE A 145 -1.53 -5.90 -2.67
CA PHE A 145 -2.33 -7.11 -2.90
C PHE A 145 -3.15 -7.05 -4.19
N VAL A 146 -2.59 -6.44 -5.25
CA VAL A 146 -3.27 -6.27 -6.55
C VAL A 146 -3.83 -7.59 -7.09
N ASP A 147 -2.96 -8.59 -7.25
CA ASP A 147 -3.35 -9.89 -7.83
C ASP A 147 -4.40 -10.60 -6.98
N GLU A 148 -4.21 -10.63 -5.66
CA GLU A 148 -5.10 -11.34 -4.74
C GLU A 148 -6.48 -10.67 -4.65
N LEU A 149 -6.52 -9.34 -4.62
CA LEU A 149 -7.77 -8.60 -4.54
C LEU A 149 -8.52 -8.59 -5.88
N LEU A 150 -7.82 -8.59 -7.02
CA LEU A 150 -8.45 -8.81 -8.32
C LEU A 150 -9.06 -10.22 -8.43
N ALA A 151 -8.37 -11.24 -7.90
CA ALA A 151 -8.89 -12.61 -7.87
C ALA A 151 -10.07 -12.76 -6.89
N ALA A 152 -10.04 -12.06 -5.75
CA ALA A 152 -11.11 -12.09 -4.75
C ALA A 152 -12.38 -11.37 -5.22
N PHE A 153 -12.21 -10.26 -5.97
CA PHE A 153 -13.28 -9.37 -6.44
C PHE A 153 -13.20 -9.20 -7.97
N PRO A 154 -13.52 -10.24 -8.76
CA PRO A 154 -13.33 -10.24 -10.20
C PRO A 154 -14.20 -9.23 -10.95
N ASP A 155 -15.31 -8.79 -10.36
CA ASP A 155 -16.23 -7.80 -10.94
C ASP A 155 -15.92 -6.36 -10.54
N ALA A 156 -14.97 -6.15 -9.60
CA ALA A 156 -14.61 -4.81 -9.16
C ALA A 156 -13.83 -4.06 -10.24
N VAL A 157 -14.09 -2.77 -10.37
CA VAL A 157 -13.29 -1.86 -11.20
C VAL A 157 -12.13 -1.28 -10.41
N VAL A 158 -11.06 -0.88 -11.10
CA VAL A 158 -9.84 -0.36 -10.48
C VAL A 158 -9.73 1.15 -10.73
N VAL A 159 -9.58 1.91 -9.64
CA VAL A 159 -9.25 3.34 -9.69
C VAL A 159 -7.85 3.53 -9.12
N ALA A 160 -6.87 3.73 -10.00
CA ALA A 160 -5.48 3.94 -9.65
C ALA A 160 -5.18 5.44 -9.60
N THR A 161 -5.26 6.05 -8.42
CA THR A 161 -4.88 7.46 -8.29
C THR A 161 -3.40 7.65 -8.58
N TYR A 162 -3.07 8.58 -9.46
CA TYR A 162 -1.72 8.85 -9.95
C TYR A 162 -1.31 10.30 -9.68
N ARG A 163 -0.01 10.49 -9.48
CA ARG A 163 0.67 11.79 -9.40
C ARG A 163 1.96 11.71 -10.19
N ASP A 164 2.45 12.85 -10.69
CA ASP A 164 3.80 12.92 -11.23
C ASP A 164 4.81 12.30 -10.24
N PRO A 165 5.70 11.37 -10.67
CA PRO A 165 6.55 10.61 -9.75
C PRO A 165 7.48 11.49 -8.90
N GLU A 166 7.96 12.60 -9.47
CA GLU A 166 8.83 13.55 -8.78
C GLU A 166 8.07 14.28 -7.66
N ASP A 167 6.87 14.76 -7.96
CA ASP A 167 6.00 15.40 -6.97
C ASP A 167 5.45 14.42 -5.93
N TRP A 168 5.21 13.17 -6.32
CA TRP A 168 4.89 12.09 -5.40
C TRP A 168 6.02 11.85 -4.41
N TRP A 169 7.26 11.70 -4.90
CA TRP A 169 8.41 11.46 -4.03
C TRP A 169 8.61 12.58 -3.01
N LYS A 170 8.53 13.85 -3.43
CA LYS A 170 8.60 15.00 -2.52
C LYS A 170 7.57 14.90 -1.39
N SER A 171 6.33 14.51 -1.71
CA SER A 171 5.29 14.33 -0.69
C SER A 171 5.51 13.09 0.17
N PHE A 172 6.01 12.01 -0.40
CA PHE A 172 6.13 10.72 0.24
C PHE A 172 7.33 10.64 1.18
N ALA A 173 8.47 11.21 0.80
CA ALA A 173 9.66 11.32 1.66
C ALA A 173 9.35 12.01 2.98
N ALA A 174 8.59 13.12 2.95
CA ALA A 174 8.16 13.83 4.15
C ALA A 174 7.29 12.96 5.09
N THR A 175 6.47 12.06 4.53
CA THR A 175 5.64 11.13 5.29
C THR A 175 6.43 9.95 5.84
N ILE A 176 7.36 9.37 5.06
CA ILE A 176 8.26 8.30 5.52
C ILE A 176 9.02 8.73 6.76
N HIS A 177 9.62 9.93 6.74
CA HIS A 177 10.35 10.44 7.90
C HIS A 177 9.50 10.33 9.18
N GLN A 178 8.23 10.75 9.12
CA GLN A 178 7.32 10.70 10.26
C GLN A 178 6.90 9.28 10.63
N MET A 179 6.54 8.45 9.66
CA MET A 179 6.03 7.09 9.89
C MET A 179 7.09 6.15 10.49
N PHE A 180 8.36 6.36 10.17
CA PHE A 180 9.49 5.51 10.56
C PHE A 180 10.39 6.10 11.65
N HIS A 181 10.06 7.30 12.15
CA HIS A 181 10.74 7.80 13.35
C HIS A 181 10.52 6.81 14.50
N PRO A 182 11.56 6.48 15.29
CA PRO A 182 11.40 5.64 16.47
C PRO A 182 10.29 6.22 17.33
N VAL A 183 9.38 5.37 17.82
CA VAL A 183 8.41 5.79 18.85
C VAL A 183 9.24 6.14 20.09
N THR A 184 9.66 7.40 20.24
CA THR A 184 10.53 7.82 21.35
C THR A 184 9.79 8.05 22.66
N ASN A 185 8.54 7.58 22.79
CA ASN A 185 7.78 7.69 24.03
C ASN A 185 7.17 6.34 24.40
N SER A 186 7.97 5.51 25.06
CA SER A 186 7.46 4.55 26.03
C SER A 186 8.13 4.88 27.36
N SER A 187 7.40 5.60 28.23
CA SER A 187 7.71 5.55 29.65
C SER A 187 7.68 4.08 30.08
N PRO A 188 8.65 3.58 30.87
CA PRO A 188 8.62 2.20 31.31
C PRO A 188 7.32 1.94 32.10
N GLY A 189 6.40 1.12 31.56
CA GLY A 189 5.28 0.60 32.35
C GLY A 189 3.86 0.51 31.76
N SER A 190 3.59 0.58 30.44
CA SER A 190 2.23 0.38 29.92
C SER A 190 2.08 -0.91 29.09
N SER A 191 1.29 -1.88 29.58
CA SER A 191 1.37 -3.29 29.14
C SER A 191 0.40 -3.72 28.02
N ALA A 192 -0.44 -2.83 27.47
CA ALA A 192 -1.37 -3.16 26.38
C ALA A 192 -1.54 -2.06 25.32
N HIS A 193 -1.51 -0.78 25.70
CA HIS A 193 -1.53 0.33 24.74
C HIS A 193 -0.23 0.37 23.92
N ASP A 194 0.92 0.09 24.55
CA ASP A 194 2.21 0.00 23.85
C ASP A 194 2.24 -1.17 22.84
N SER A 195 1.50 -2.26 23.09
CA SER A 195 1.45 -3.40 22.16
C SER A 195 0.56 -3.14 20.94
N LEU A 196 -0.57 -2.45 21.07
CA LEU A 196 -1.39 -2.07 19.91
C LEU A 196 -0.71 -0.99 19.06
N GLN A 197 -0.10 0.02 19.67
CA GLN A 197 0.63 1.05 18.92
C GLN A 197 1.83 0.45 18.18
N LEU A 198 2.56 -0.47 18.80
CA LEU A 198 3.62 -1.22 18.13
C LEU A 198 3.09 -2.05 16.96
N ARG A 199 1.94 -2.71 17.11
CA ARG A 199 1.28 -3.46 16.03
C ARG A 199 0.80 -2.56 14.88
N ARG A 200 0.25 -1.39 15.17
CA ARG A 200 -0.11 -0.38 14.16
C ARG A 200 1.12 0.06 13.36
N HIS A 201 2.20 0.40 14.06
CA HIS A 201 3.48 0.74 13.43
C HIS A 201 4.01 -0.43 12.56
N ARG A 202 3.85 -1.67 13.04
CA ARG A 202 4.26 -2.88 12.29
C ARG A 202 3.54 -3.02 10.95
N VAL A 203 2.23 -2.73 10.85
CA VAL A 203 1.50 -2.80 9.57
C VAL A 203 2.12 -1.86 8.54
N GLY A 204 2.31 -0.58 8.89
CA GLY A 204 2.94 0.39 7.99
C GLY A 204 4.35 -0.02 7.61
N ALA A 205 5.14 -0.48 8.58
CA ALA A 205 6.52 -0.88 8.34
C ALA A 205 6.64 -2.10 7.42
N LEU A 206 5.84 -3.14 7.64
CA LEU A 206 5.83 -4.32 6.78
C LEU A 206 5.32 -3.98 5.37
N THR A 207 4.31 -3.11 5.26
CA THR A 207 3.74 -2.67 3.97
C THR A 207 4.80 -2.03 3.08
N PHE A 208 5.48 -1.00 3.59
CA PHE A 208 6.48 -0.29 2.81
C PHE A 208 7.81 -1.06 2.69
N SER A 209 8.16 -1.88 3.68
CA SER A 209 9.26 -2.85 3.55
C SER A 209 9.04 -3.79 2.37
N ALA A 210 7.83 -4.36 2.26
CA ALA A 210 7.45 -5.22 1.14
C ALA A 210 7.48 -4.45 -0.18
N PHE A 211 6.94 -3.22 -0.20
CA PHE A 211 6.86 -2.40 -1.41
C PHE A 211 8.24 -1.99 -1.95
N PHE A 212 9.15 -1.56 -1.07
CA PHE A 212 10.49 -1.08 -1.45
C PHE A 212 11.55 -2.19 -1.52
N GLY A 213 11.25 -3.39 -1.02
CA GLY A 213 12.24 -4.46 -0.92
C GLY A 213 13.35 -4.18 0.09
N VAL A 214 13.09 -3.34 1.09
CA VAL A 214 14.01 -3.02 2.19
C VAL A 214 13.55 -3.77 3.42
N ALA A 215 14.46 -4.43 4.15
CA ALA A 215 14.06 -5.20 5.33
C ALA A 215 13.46 -4.29 6.42
N PRO A 216 12.48 -4.75 7.22
CA PRO A 216 11.77 -3.88 8.17
C PRO A 216 12.71 -3.14 9.15
N GLN A 217 13.77 -3.79 9.64
CA GLN A 217 14.75 -3.17 10.54
C GLN A 217 15.65 -2.11 9.87
N ASP A 218 15.71 -2.13 8.55
CA ASP A 218 16.52 -1.23 7.72
C ASP A 218 15.65 -0.15 7.06
N MET A 219 14.35 -0.10 7.34
CA MET A 219 13.43 0.93 6.83
C MET A 219 13.73 2.30 7.44
N LYS A 220 14.63 3.02 6.79
CA LYS A 220 15.02 4.40 7.11
C LYS A 220 15.06 5.23 5.83
N PRO A 221 14.82 6.55 5.91
CA PRO A 221 14.85 7.43 4.74
C PRO A 221 16.12 7.28 3.89
N GLU A 222 17.28 7.08 4.53
CA GLU A 222 18.57 6.96 3.83
C GLU A 222 18.68 5.66 3.01
N ASN A 223 17.92 4.63 3.39
CA ASN A 223 17.86 3.35 2.70
C ASN A 223 16.78 3.28 1.62
N ILE A 224 16.06 4.38 1.39
CA ILE A 224 15.04 4.51 0.35
C ILE A 224 15.45 5.69 -0.54
N PRO A 225 16.49 5.51 -1.39
CA PRO A 225 16.90 6.57 -2.30
C PRO A 225 15.78 6.85 -3.30
N LYS A 226 15.69 8.11 -3.71
CA LYS A 226 14.64 8.62 -4.61
C LYS A 226 14.49 7.75 -5.86
N GLU A 227 15.59 7.35 -6.48
CA GLU A 227 15.59 6.58 -7.72
C GLU A 227 14.95 5.21 -7.52
N MET A 228 15.19 4.58 -6.36
CA MET A 228 14.55 3.32 -5.99
C MET A 228 13.05 3.51 -5.74
N ALA A 229 12.66 4.60 -5.07
CA ALA A 229 11.26 4.90 -4.80
C ALA A 229 10.48 5.17 -6.10
N ILE A 230 11.05 5.94 -7.03
CA ILE A 230 10.46 6.21 -8.35
C ILE A 230 10.38 4.91 -9.17
N ALA A 231 11.42 4.09 -9.17
CA ALA A 231 11.37 2.80 -9.88
C ALA A 231 10.29 1.86 -9.32
N ALA A 232 10.11 1.81 -7.99
CA ALA A 232 9.03 1.05 -7.37
C ALA A 232 7.64 1.63 -7.70
N TYR A 233 7.53 2.96 -7.73
CA TYR A 233 6.32 3.65 -8.17
C TYR A 233 5.95 3.27 -9.60
N GLU A 234 6.86 3.43 -10.55
CA GLU A 234 6.63 3.12 -11.96
C GLU A 234 6.28 1.64 -12.17
N ALA A 235 7.03 0.73 -11.53
CA ALA A 235 6.77 -0.71 -11.60
C ALA A 235 5.37 -1.08 -11.09
N HIS A 236 4.85 -0.38 -10.07
CA HIS A 236 3.49 -0.59 -9.58
C HIS A 236 2.43 -0.25 -10.64
N TYR A 237 2.51 0.92 -11.29
CA TYR A 237 1.54 1.28 -12.32
C TYR A 237 1.71 0.45 -13.60
N GLU A 238 2.94 0.07 -13.96
CA GLU A 238 3.17 -0.88 -15.05
C GLU A 238 2.51 -2.23 -14.77
N HIS A 239 2.61 -2.74 -13.55
CA HIS A 239 1.94 -3.97 -13.14
C HIS A 239 0.42 -3.83 -13.24
N LEU A 240 -0.17 -2.73 -12.74
CA LEU A 240 -1.61 -2.46 -12.88
C LEU A 240 -2.07 -2.50 -14.35
N ARG A 241 -1.34 -1.82 -15.24
CA ARG A 241 -1.62 -1.82 -16.69
C ARG A 241 -1.48 -3.20 -17.32
N ALA A 242 -0.63 -4.07 -16.77
CA ALA A 242 -0.39 -5.41 -17.28
C ALA A 242 -1.46 -6.42 -16.86
N VAL A 243 -2.02 -6.29 -15.65
CA VAL A 243 -2.93 -7.30 -15.07
C VAL A 243 -4.40 -6.88 -15.06
N VAL A 244 -4.70 -5.58 -15.14
CA VAL A 244 -6.08 -5.08 -15.16
C VAL A 244 -6.53 -4.83 -16.60
N PRO A 245 -7.69 -5.38 -17.03
CA PRO A 245 -8.29 -5.03 -18.32
C PRO A 245 -8.48 -3.52 -18.47
N LYS A 246 -8.20 -2.97 -19.66
CA LYS A 246 -8.19 -1.52 -19.89
C LYS A 246 -9.54 -0.85 -19.60
N ASP A 247 -10.64 -1.55 -19.86
CA ASP A 247 -12.01 -1.12 -19.58
C ASP A 247 -12.37 -1.16 -18.09
N ARG A 248 -11.58 -1.84 -17.26
CA ARG A 248 -11.70 -1.90 -15.80
C ARG A 248 -10.67 -1.06 -15.06
N LEU A 249 -9.80 -0.33 -15.75
CA LEU A 249 -8.76 0.50 -15.14
C LEU A 249 -8.95 1.98 -15.46
N LEU A 250 -9.12 2.79 -14.42
CA LEU A 250 -8.99 4.24 -14.49
C LEU A 250 -7.71 4.68 -13.79
N GLU A 251 -6.75 5.23 -14.53
CA GLU A 251 -5.68 6.04 -13.96
C GLU A 251 -6.19 7.46 -13.75
N PHE A 252 -6.19 7.92 -12.49
CA PHE A 252 -6.95 9.10 -12.09
C PHE A 252 -6.06 10.12 -11.39
N ASN A 253 -5.97 11.35 -11.89
CA ASN A 253 -5.40 12.44 -11.12
C ASN A 253 -6.53 13.15 -10.38
N VAL A 254 -6.47 13.22 -9.05
CA VAL A 254 -7.52 13.87 -8.23
C VAL A 254 -7.75 15.34 -8.58
N LYS A 255 -6.81 15.98 -9.29
CA LYS A 255 -6.97 17.35 -9.81
C LYS A 255 -7.97 17.44 -10.96
N ASP A 256 -8.28 16.33 -11.63
CA ASP A 256 -9.24 16.27 -12.74
C ASP A 256 -10.69 16.30 -12.23
N GLY A 257 -10.90 16.15 -10.92
CA GLY A 257 -12.19 16.32 -10.27
C GLY A 257 -13.17 15.18 -10.57
N TRP A 258 -14.47 15.51 -10.57
CA TRP A 258 -15.54 14.51 -10.62
C TRP A 258 -15.70 13.82 -11.96
N VAL A 259 -15.57 14.55 -13.06
CA VAL A 259 -15.99 14.12 -14.40
C VAL A 259 -15.41 12.75 -14.78
N PRO A 260 -14.08 12.55 -14.84
CA PRO A 260 -13.52 11.26 -15.26
C PRO A 260 -13.87 10.11 -14.31
N LEU A 261 -13.96 10.38 -13.01
CA LEU A 261 -14.32 9.36 -12.01
C LEU A 261 -15.78 8.93 -12.18
N CYS A 262 -16.69 9.89 -12.35
CA CYS A 262 -18.13 9.63 -12.49
C CYS A 262 -18.44 8.93 -13.82
N GLU A 263 -17.84 9.36 -14.92
CA GLU A 263 -17.96 8.71 -16.23
C GLU A 263 -17.53 7.25 -16.18
N PHE A 264 -16.36 6.97 -15.60
CA PHE A 264 -15.84 5.62 -15.45
C PHE A 264 -16.72 4.73 -14.57
N LEU A 265 -17.25 5.28 -13.47
CA LEU A 265 -18.10 4.54 -12.53
C LEU A 265 -19.58 4.48 -12.94
N GLY A 266 -19.96 5.13 -14.06
CA GLY A 266 -21.35 5.22 -14.50
C GLY A 266 -22.25 5.95 -13.50
N LYS A 267 -21.75 7.01 -12.88
CA LYS A 267 -22.44 7.79 -11.84
C LYS A 267 -22.75 9.22 -12.31
N PRO A 268 -23.81 9.86 -11.79
CA PRO A 268 -24.02 11.29 -12.02
C PRO A 268 -22.91 12.10 -11.33
N VAL A 269 -22.53 13.22 -11.95
CA VAL A 269 -21.56 14.17 -11.38
C VAL A 269 -22.22 14.94 -10.23
N PRO A 270 -21.66 14.92 -9.01
CA PRO A 270 -22.16 15.73 -7.89
C PRO A 270 -22.01 17.23 -8.15
N GLU A 271 -22.90 18.04 -7.56
CA GLU A 271 -22.81 19.51 -7.58
C GLU A 271 -21.77 20.06 -6.58
N THR A 272 -21.27 19.20 -5.69
CA THR A 272 -20.27 19.53 -4.68
C THR A 272 -18.87 19.68 -5.32
N PRO A 273 -17.96 20.46 -4.71
CA PRO A 273 -16.55 20.43 -5.12
C PRO A 273 -15.94 19.05 -4.86
N PHE A 274 -15.03 18.60 -5.74
CA PHE A 274 -14.32 17.35 -5.52
C PHE A 274 -13.60 17.35 -4.16
N PRO A 275 -13.73 16.29 -3.34
CA PRO A 275 -13.18 16.27 -1.99
C PRO A 275 -11.69 16.56 -1.94
N ARG A 276 -11.27 17.38 -0.98
CA ARG A 276 -9.86 17.64 -0.66
C ARG A 276 -9.53 17.02 0.69
N GLY A 277 -9.32 15.71 0.69
CA GLY A 277 -8.79 14.98 1.82
C GLY A 277 -7.28 15.13 1.89
N ASN A 278 -6.76 15.50 3.06
CA ASN A 278 -5.34 15.63 3.41
C ASN A 278 -4.68 17.01 3.15
N GLU A 279 -5.22 18.07 3.77
CA GLU A 279 -4.39 19.24 4.07
C GLU A 279 -3.18 18.85 4.95
N PRO A 280 -2.03 19.55 4.87
CA PRO A 280 -0.78 19.19 5.56
C PRO A 280 -0.80 19.02 7.11
N GLY A 281 -1.96 19.04 7.77
CA GLY A 281 -2.11 18.81 9.22
C GLY A 281 -2.88 17.54 9.62
N HIS A 282 -3.64 16.89 8.73
CA HIS A 282 -4.53 15.79 9.13
C HIS A 282 -3.77 14.49 9.48
N PHE A 283 -2.63 14.23 8.82
CA PHE A 283 -1.77 13.08 9.12
C PHE A 283 -1.23 13.11 10.58
N LEU A 284 -0.95 14.29 11.11
CA LEU A 284 -0.46 14.48 12.49
C LEU A 284 -1.53 14.15 13.54
N ALA A 285 -2.82 14.27 13.21
CA ALA A 285 -3.93 14.02 14.13
C ALA A 285 -4.24 12.52 14.32
N VAL A 286 -4.03 11.69 13.28
CA VAL A 286 -4.24 10.23 13.35
C VAL A 286 -3.06 9.51 14.03
N PHE A 287 -1.87 10.12 14.03
CA PHE A 287 -0.69 9.65 14.78
C PHE A 287 -0.28 10.64 15.89
N PRO A 288 -1.10 10.83 16.95
CA PRO A 288 -0.85 11.86 17.98
C PRO A 288 0.35 11.58 18.91
N GLY A 289 1.24 10.65 18.57
CA GLY A 289 2.47 10.33 19.30
C GLY A 289 3.78 10.76 18.62
N ILE A 290 3.73 11.32 17.42
CA ILE A 290 4.93 11.51 16.57
C ILE A 290 5.65 12.85 16.80
N ILE A 291 5.07 13.84 17.50
CA ILE A 291 5.81 15.04 17.94
C ILE A 291 5.38 15.46 19.36
N ARG A 292 6.21 15.12 20.36
CA ARG A 292 6.52 16.04 21.45
C ARG A 292 8.02 16.27 21.40
N ASN A 293 8.44 17.33 20.71
CA ASN A 293 9.53 18.23 21.11
C ASN A 293 9.78 19.27 20.02
N GLY A 294 9.74 20.54 20.39
CA GLY A 294 10.02 21.64 19.44
C GLY A 294 9.46 23.01 19.78
N ARG A 295 9.05 23.29 21.03
CA ARG A 295 8.99 24.67 21.56
C ARG A 295 9.44 24.67 23.02
N GLN A 296 10.75 24.71 23.21
CA GLN A 296 11.34 25.48 24.31
C GLN A 296 12.35 26.43 23.68
N GLY A 297 12.14 27.71 23.93
CA GLY A 297 12.90 28.83 23.40
C GLY A 297 12.27 30.12 23.89
N HIS A 298 12.48 30.39 25.18
CA HIS A 298 12.78 31.74 25.63
C HIS A 298 14.26 31.98 25.35
#